data_AF-R5C9J3-F1
#
_entry.id   AF-R5C9J3-F1
#
_cell.length_a   1.000
_cell.length_b   1.000
_cell.length_c   1.000
_cell.angle_alpha   90.00
_cell.angle_beta   90.00
_cell.angle_gamma   90.00
#
_symmetry.space_group_name_H-M   'P 1'
#
loop_
_entity.id
_entity.type
_entity.pdbx_description
1 polymer ?
#
loop_
_entity_poly.entity_id
_entity_poly.type
_entity_poly.pdbx_seq_one_letter_code
_entity_poly.pdbx_strand_id
1 'polypeptide(L)'
;MVRNAYQGIGGEYETLLKAFDRENEVFKKRVGKDRKLATYQSRVVARNYVAAFIKSFYKRNDMSMLELMPDFIKEFAVYLSTEAGLRNGTIWEKCMWLKGVVMRAHFNGLIPTNNL
;
A
#
# COMPACT_ATOMS: atom_id res chain seq x y z
N MET A 1 -10.55 6.23 31.97
CA MET A 1 -9.74 5.33 31.11
C MET A 1 -10.66 4.68 30.10
N VAL A 2 -10.72 5.20 28.87
CA VAL A 2 -11.67 4.76 27.84
C VAL A 2 -10.91 4.05 26.72
N ARG A 3 -11.05 2.72 26.72
CA ARG A 3 -10.93 1.72 25.64
C ARG A 3 -10.06 2.07 24.41
N ASN A 4 -8.75 1.83 24.53
CA ASN A 4 -7.84 1.60 23.38
C ASN A 4 -7.96 0.16 22.87
N ALA A 5 -9.09 -0.20 22.25
CA ALA A 5 -9.32 -1.56 21.73
C ALA A 5 -9.17 -1.70 20.20
N TYR A 6 -8.69 -0.67 19.50
CA TYR A 6 -8.57 -0.68 18.02
C TYR A 6 -7.19 -0.30 17.49
N GLN A 7 -6.15 -0.35 18.31
CA GLN A 7 -4.78 -0.34 17.81
C GLN A 7 -4.31 -1.79 17.85
N GLY A 8 -4.70 -2.55 16.82
CA GLY A 8 -4.02 -3.79 16.50
C GLY A 8 -2.53 -3.46 16.40
N ILE A 9 -1.82 -3.81 17.45
CA ILE A 9 -0.42 -3.57 17.72
C ILE A 9 0.33 -3.86 16.41
N GLY A 10 0.79 -2.81 15.73
CA GLY A 10 1.82 -2.93 14.72
C GLY A 10 3.10 -3.26 15.47
N GLY A 11 3.22 -4.54 15.86
CA GLY A 11 4.43 -5.09 16.41
C GLY A 11 5.57 -4.78 15.46
N GLU A 12 6.71 -4.44 16.05
CA GLU A 12 7.92 -3.96 15.40
C GLU A 12 8.08 -4.45 13.95
N TYR A 13 8.08 -3.47 13.03
CA TYR A 13 8.36 -3.59 11.60
C TYR A 13 7.28 -4.30 10.74
N GLU A 14 6.08 -3.71 10.61
CA GLU A 14 5.13 -4.08 9.55
C GLU A 14 5.76 -3.85 8.18
N THR A 15 5.70 -4.84 7.30
CA THR A 15 6.16 -4.73 5.91
C THR A 15 5.07 -4.13 5.02
N LEU A 16 5.46 -3.52 3.90
CA LEU A 16 4.56 -2.81 3.00
C LEU A 16 3.48 -3.74 2.44
N LEU A 17 3.83 -4.94 1.96
CA LEU A 17 2.83 -5.84 1.40
C LEU A 17 1.88 -6.38 2.47
N LYS A 18 2.37 -6.61 3.70
CA LYS A 18 1.52 -7.02 4.84
C LYS A 18 0.52 -5.92 5.23
N ALA A 19 0.97 -4.66 5.27
CA ALA A 19 0.09 -3.52 5.50
C ALA A 19 -0.98 -3.41 4.40
N PHE A 20 -0.58 -3.62 3.15
CA PHE A 20 -1.48 -3.61 2.00
C PHE A 20 -2.54 -4.73 2.10
N ASP A 21 -2.12 -5.95 2.43
CA ASP A 21 -3.00 -7.10 2.58
C ASP A 21 -4.02 -6.88 3.71
N ARG A 22 -3.58 -6.34 4.85
CA ARG A 22 -4.47 -5.98 5.97
C ARG A 22 -5.54 -4.97 5.55
N GLU A 23 -5.15 -3.90 4.85
CA GLU A 23 -6.08 -2.89 4.33
C GLU A 23 -7.05 -3.48 3.30
N ASN A 24 -6.59 -4.39 2.44
CA ASN A 24 -7.44 -5.09 1.48
C ASN A 24 -8.45 -6.02 2.17
N GLU A 25 -8.06 -6.73 3.22
CA GLU A 25 -8.97 -7.58 3.99
C GLU A 25 -10.03 -6.77 4.74
N VAL A 26 -9.67 -5.61 5.31
CA VAL A 26 -10.64 -4.68 5.90
C VAL A 26 -11.62 -4.16 4.83
N PHE A 27 -11.12 -3.80 3.64
CA PHE A 27 -11.96 -3.37 2.53
C PHE A 27 -12.91 -4.48 2.06
N LYS A 28 -12.42 -5.72 1.95
CA LYS A 28 -13.17 -6.89 1.50
C LYS A 28 -14.40 -7.17 2.36
N LYS A 29 -14.28 -7.04 3.70
CA LYS A 29 -15.40 -7.21 4.65
C LYS A 29 -16.58 -6.25 4.42
N ARG A 30 -16.37 -5.18 3.66
CA ARG A 30 -17.36 -4.14 3.31
C ARG A 30 -17.91 -4.26 1.89
N VAL A 31 -17.37 -5.19 1.09
CA VAL A 31 -17.88 -5.45 -0.26
C VAL A 31 -19.31 -5.96 -0.19
N GLY A 32 -20.18 -5.42 -1.05
CA GLY A 32 -21.61 -5.74 -1.07
C GLY A 32 -22.45 -4.97 -0.03
N LYS A 33 -21.81 -4.23 0.88
CA LYS A 33 -22.49 -3.30 1.81
C LYS A 33 -22.37 -1.88 1.30
N ASP A 34 -21.16 -1.33 1.37
CA ASP A 34 -20.85 0.04 0.96
C ASP A 34 -19.65 0.13 0.00
N ARG A 35 -19.03 -1.02 -0.32
CA ARG A 35 -17.93 -1.13 -1.29
C ARG A 35 -18.29 -2.06 -2.45
N LYS A 36 -17.70 -1.78 -3.62
CA LYS A 36 -17.86 -2.60 -4.83
C LYS A 36 -16.75 -3.64 -4.95
N LEU A 37 -17.09 -4.83 -5.46
CA LEU A 37 -16.13 -5.92 -5.70
C LEU A 37 -15.04 -5.50 -6.70
N ALA A 38 -15.42 -4.78 -7.76
CA ALA A 38 -14.47 -4.27 -8.75
C ALA A 38 -13.38 -3.38 -8.11
N THR A 39 -13.74 -2.55 -7.13
CA THR A 39 -12.77 -1.73 -6.40
C THR A 39 -11.81 -2.59 -5.56
N TYR A 40 -12.31 -3.64 -4.90
CA TYR A 40 -11.44 -4.58 -4.18
C TYR A 40 -10.46 -5.27 -5.13
N GLN A 41 -10.94 -5.75 -6.28
CA GLN A 41 -10.08 -6.37 -7.31
C GLN A 41 -9.01 -5.39 -7.81
N SER A 42 -9.36 -4.13 -8.06
CA SER A 42 -8.40 -3.09 -8.46
C SER A 42 -7.29 -2.89 -7.42
N ARG A 43 -7.62 -2.96 -6.12
CA ARG A 43 -6.66 -2.87 -5.03
C ARG A 43 -5.76 -4.11 -4.90
N VAL A 44 -6.30 -5.30 -5.15
CA VAL A 44 -5.49 -6.54 -5.22
C VAL A 44 -4.49 -6.47 -6.37
N VAL A 45 -4.92 -5.98 -7.53
CA VAL A 45 -4.03 -5.75 -8.68
C VAL A 45 -2.94 -4.72 -8.32
N ALA A 46 -3.28 -3.63 -7.64
CA ALA A 46 -2.29 -2.65 -7.16
C ALA A 46 -1.22 -3.31 -6.27
N ARG A 47 -1.65 -4.12 -5.30
CA ARG A 47 -0.76 -4.87 -4.39
C ARG A 47 0.18 -5.81 -5.16
N ASN A 48 -0.30 -6.47 -6.21
CA ASN A 48 0.53 -7.35 -7.03
C ASN A 48 1.58 -6.57 -7.83
N TYR A 49 1.23 -5.40 -8.36
CA TYR A 49 2.21 -4.53 -9.00
C TYR A 49 3.27 -4.02 -8.01
N VAL A 50 2.89 -3.65 -6.79
CA VAL A 50 3.86 -3.27 -5.75
C VAL A 50 4.80 -4.42 -5.44
N ALA A 51 4.29 -5.65 -5.32
CA ALA A 51 5.13 -6.83 -5.09
C ALA A 51 6.10 -7.09 -6.26
N ALA A 52 5.62 -6.96 -7.50
CA ALA A 52 6.45 -7.11 -8.70
C ALA A 52 7.54 -6.04 -8.77
N PHE A 53 7.20 -4.77 -8.48
CA PHE A 53 8.13 -3.66 -8.40
C PHE A 53 9.21 -3.88 -7.32
N ILE A 54 8.82 -4.28 -6.11
CA ILE A 54 9.77 -4.57 -5.02
C ILE A 54 10.77 -5.66 -5.45
N LYS A 55 10.25 -6.70 -6.11
CA LYS A 55 11.06 -7.81 -6.60
C LYS A 55 11.99 -7.42 -7.74
N SER A 56 11.52 -6.62 -8.70
CA SER A 56 12.34 -6.22 -9.85
C SER A 56 13.38 -5.16 -9.50
N PHE A 57 12.99 -4.15 -8.72
CA PHE A 57 13.81 -2.97 -8.45
C PHE A 57 14.73 -3.16 -7.24
N TYR A 58 14.17 -3.59 -6.09
CA TYR A 58 14.93 -3.74 -4.85
C TYR A 58 15.46 -5.16 -4.61
N LYS A 59 15.14 -6.11 -5.49
CA LYS A 59 15.54 -7.53 -5.41
C LYS A 59 15.12 -8.20 -4.09
N ARG A 60 13.96 -7.82 -3.55
CA ARG A 60 13.38 -8.36 -2.31
C ARG A 60 11.99 -8.92 -2.55
N ASN A 61 11.48 -9.73 -1.63
CA ASN A 61 10.10 -10.21 -1.71
C ASN A 61 9.10 -9.25 -1.04
N ASP A 62 9.58 -8.39 -0.15
CA ASP A 62 8.82 -7.36 0.57
C ASP A 62 9.80 -6.33 1.13
N MET A 63 9.29 -5.25 1.70
CA MET A 63 10.07 -4.16 2.29
C MET A 63 9.47 -3.70 3.61
N SER A 64 10.33 -3.28 4.54
CA SER A 64 9.89 -2.63 5.78
C SER A 64 9.20 -1.30 5.47
N MET A 65 8.17 -0.94 6.23
CA MET A 65 7.57 0.39 6.11
C MET A 65 8.55 1.52 6.48
N LEU A 66 9.56 1.24 7.30
CA LEU A 66 10.55 2.24 7.74
C LEU A 66 11.61 2.58 6.69
N GLU A 67 11.81 1.72 5.69
CA GLU A 67 12.81 1.94 4.64
C GLU A 67 12.22 2.59 3.38
N LEU A 68 10.93 2.95 3.42
CA LEU A 68 10.29 3.66 2.31
C LEU A 68 10.88 5.07 2.17
N MET A 69 11.46 5.34 1.01
CA MET A 69 11.98 6.65 0.64
C MET A 69 10.85 7.56 0.13
N PRO A 70 10.99 8.90 0.28
CA PRO A 70 9.99 9.85 -0.22
C PRO A 70 9.64 9.64 -1.71
N ASP A 71 10.63 9.25 -2.52
CA ASP A 71 10.46 9.00 -3.95
C ASP A 71 9.84 7.63 -4.30
N PHE A 72 9.57 6.74 -3.34
CA PHE A 72 9.11 5.37 -3.61
C PHE A 72 7.86 5.32 -4.52
N ILE A 73 6.87 6.19 -4.29
CA ILE A 73 5.64 6.25 -5.11
C ILE A 73 5.95 6.77 -6.52
N LYS A 74 6.93 7.67 -6.66
CA LYS A 74 7.38 8.20 -7.95
C LYS A 74 8.11 7.12 -8.74
N GLU A 75 9.03 6.39 -8.10
CA GLU A 75 9.73 5.24 -8.70
C GLU A 75 8.75 4.14 -9.11
N PHE A 76 7.74 3.86 -8.28
CA PHE A 76 6.66 2.95 -8.62
C PHE A 76 5.87 3.42 -9.85
N ALA A 77 5.56 4.71 -9.97
CA ALA A 77 4.88 5.27 -11.14
C ALA A 77 5.71 5.12 -12.42
N VAL A 78 7.04 5.30 -12.32
CA VAL A 78 7.96 5.07 -13.43
C VAL A 78 7.96 3.59 -13.83
N TYR A 79 8.10 2.67 -12.87
CA TYR A 79 8.01 1.23 -13.14
C TYR A 79 6.71 0.85 -13.86
N LEU A 80 5.58 1.42 -13.42
CA LEU A 80 4.29 1.13 -14.05
C LEU A 80 4.19 1.62 -15.50
N SER A 81 4.85 2.73 -15.84
CA SER A 81 4.84 3.27 -17.21
C SER A 81 5.85 2.56 -18.11
N THR A 82 7.04 2.23 -17.61
CA THR A 82 8.14 1.71 -18.42
C THR A 82 8.15 0.19 -18.51
N GLU A 83 8.03 -0.51 -17.38
CA GLU A 83 8.13 -1.98 -17.33
C GLU A 83 6.76 -2.65 -17.42
N ALA A 84 5.75 -2.10 -16.74
CA ALA A 84 4.39 -2.66 -16.80
C ALA A 84 3.55 -2.16 -17.98
N GLY A 85 3.99 -1.12 -18.68
CA GLY A 85 3.33 -0.59 -19.89
C GLY A 85 1.92 -0.05 -19.67
N LEU A 86 1.61 0.44 -18.46
CA LEU A 86 0.27 0.92 -18.11
C LEU A 86 0.02 2.35 -18.61
N ARG A 87 -1.26 2.70 -18.81
CA ARG A 87 -1.68 4.05 -19.17
C ARG A 87 -1.82 4.94 -17.93
N ASN A 88 -1.62 6.25 -18.11
CA ASN A 88 -1.60 7.25 -17.03
C ASN A 88 -2.76 7.16 -16.03
N GLY A 89 -4.00 6.97 -16.50
CA GLY A 89 -5.15 6.84 -15.59
C GLY A 89 -5.07 5.62 -14.67
N THR A 90 -4.62 4.48 -15.19
CA THR A 90 -4.40 3.26 -14.42
C THR A 90 -3.20 3.42 -13.48
N ILE A 91 -2.12 4.06 -13.93
CA ILE A 91 -0.95 4.36 -13.10
C ILE A 91 -1.37 5.19 -11.88
N TRP A 92 -2.08 6.30 -12.12
CA TRP A 92 -2.56 7.17 -11.06
C TRP A 92 -3.40 6.41 -10.04
N GLU A 93 -4.32 5.56 -10.51
CA GLU A 93 -5.15 4.73 -9.65
C GLU A 93 -4.30 3.81 -8.74
N LYS A 94 -3.30 3.11 -9.30
CA LYS A 94 -2.44 2.20 -8.52
C LYS A 94 -1.58 2.97 -7.52
N CYS A 95 -1.04 4.13 -7.90
CA CYS A 95 -0.31 4.99 -6.99
C CYS A 95 -1.18 5.51 -5.84
N MET A 96 -2.46 5.82 -6.08
CA MET A 96 -3.38 6.25 -5.03
C MET A 96 -3.71 5.13 -4.05
N TRP A 97 -3.84 3.88 -4.53
CA TRP A 97 -4.02 2.74 -3.64
C TRP A 97 -2.80 2.53 -2.73
N LEU A 98 -1.60 2.58 -3.28
CA LEU A 98 -0.35 2.50 -2.52
C LEU A 98 -0.22 3.66 -1.52
N LYS A 99 -0.43 4.91 -1.96
CA LYS A 99 -0.38 6.10 -1.10
C LYS A 99 -1.33 5.97 0.07
N GLY A 100 -2.55 5.46 -0.16
CA GLY A 100 -3.53 5.24 0.89
C GLY A 100 -3.10 4.22 1.95
N VAL A 101 -2.31 3.21 1.59
CA VAL A 101 -1.74 2.24 2.53
C VAL A 101 -0.61 2.88 3.34
N VAL A 102 0.33 3.55 2.65
CA VAL A 102 1.47 4.22 3.29
C VAL A 102 0.99 5.27 4.30
N MET A 103 0.06 6.14 3.91
CA MET A 103 -0.48 7.17 4.81
C MET A 103 -1.18 6.60 6.05
N ARG A 104 -1.94 5.50 5.93
CA ARG A 104 -2.59 4.88 7.10
C ARG A 104 -1.57 4.28 8.07
N ALA A 105 -0.47 3.74 7.56
CA ALA A 105 0.62 3.29 8.42
C ALA A 105 1.29 4.47 9.15
N HIS A 106 1.53 5.61 8.47
CA HIS A 106 2.00 6.84 9.11
C HIS A 106 1.07 7.31 10.24
N PHE A 107 -0.23 7.44 9.97
CA PHE A 107 -1.21 7.92 10.98
C PHE A 107 -1.39 6.97 12.16
N ASN A 108 -1.09 5.68 12.00
CA ASN A 108 -1.11 4.70 13.08
C ASN A 108 0.20 4.66 13.90
N GLY A 109 1.14 5.58 13.66
CA GLY A 109 2.39 5.70 14.41
C GLY A 109 3.52 4.76 13.95
N LEU A 110 3.43 4.20 12.74
CA LEU A 110 4.38 3.17 12.25
C LEU A 110 5.54 3.71 11.40
N ILE A 111 5.53 4.99 11.00
CA ILE A 111 6.64 5.64 10.30
C ILE A 111 6.75 7.12 10.75
N PRO A 112 7.94 7.64 11.13
CA PRO A 112 8.11 9.04 11.48
C PRO A 112 7.71 9.95 10.32
N THR A 113 6.91 10.98 10.60
CA THR A 113 6.58 12.04 9.66
C THR A 113 7.82 12.91 9.43
N ASN A 114 8.64 12.56 8.43
CA ASN A 114 9.58 13.52 7.86
C ASN A 114 9.20 13.76 6.39
N ASN A 115 8.41 14.82 6.21
CA ASN A 115 8.22 15.68 5.03
C ASN A 115 7.96 15.00 3.67
N LEU A 116 6.66 14.92 3.35
CA LEU A 116 6.14 14.94 1.98
C LEU A 116 6.47 16.26 1.27
#